data_AF-A0A3P7NZH2-F1
#
_entry.id   AF-A0A3P7NZH2-F1
#
_cell.length_a   1.000
_cell.length_b   1.000
_cell.length_c   1.000
_cell.angle_alpha   90.00
_cell.angle_beta   90.00
_cell.angle_gamma   90.00
#
_symmetry.space_group_name_H-M   'P 1'
#
loop_
_entity.id
_entity.type
_entity.pdbx_description
1 polymer ?
#
loop_
_entity_poly.entity_id
_entity_poly.type
_entity_poly.pdbx_seq_one_letter_code
_entity_poly.pdbx_strand_id
1 'polypeptide(L)'
;MEVLMLVIWKLCFFVYGRQDLLWMAPEQLREESGTSVGTQNGDIYSAAIIQHEMFFRTVPYGYPDMEADEIIEKVRANEPLFRPKV
;
A
#
# COMPACT_ATOMS: atom_id res chain seq x y z
N MET A 1 -15.27 10.43 9.21
CA MET A 1 -14.87 11.74 8.64
C MET A 1 -13.39 12.02 8.83
N GLU A 2 -12.71 11.47 9.85
CA GLU A 2 -11.25 11.61 9.99
C GLU A 2 -10.42 10.72 9.04
N VAL A 3 -10.91 9.52 8.70
CA VAL A 3 -10.20 8.63 7.77
C VAL A 3 -10.04 9.27 6.39
N LEU A 4 -11.10 9.91 5.85
CA LEU A 4 -11.07 10.60 4.55
C LEU A 4 -10.10 11.80 4.52
N MET A 5 -9.96 12.53 5.63
CA MET A 5 -9.02 13.66 5.73
C MET A 5 -7.56 13.18 5.70
N LEU A 6 -7.28 11.99 6.25
CA LEU A 6 -5.96 11.37 6.19
C LEU A 6 -5.62 10.83 4.79
N VAL A 7 -6.59 10.28 4.05
CA VAL A 7 -6.37 9.80 2.67
C VAL A 7 -6.12 10.97 1.70
N ILE A 8 -6.83 12.08 1.86
CA ILE A 8 -6.70 13.26 0.99
C ILE A 8 -5.36 13.98 1.22
N TRP A 9 -4.86 14.03 2.45
CA TRP A 9 -3.58 14.71 2.74
C TRP A 9 -2.35 13.92 2.24
N LYS A 10 -2.43 12.58 2.21
CA LYS A 10 -1.39 11.70 1.65
C LYS A 10 -1.18 11.83 0.14
N LEU A 11 -2.18 12.31 -0.59
CA LEU A 11 -2.11 12.50 -2.05
C LEU A 11 -1.30 13.74 -2.46
N CYS A 12 -0.95 14.66 -1.53
CA CYS A 12 -0.50 16.02 -1.87
C CYS A 12 0.98 16.36 -1.61
N PHE A 13 1.79 15.57 -0.89
CA PHE A 13 3.18 15.98 -0.57
C PHE A 13 4.25 14.90 -0.82
N PHE A 14 5.30 15.31 -1.53
CA PHE A 14 6.23 14.50 -2.33
C PHE A 14 7.51 14.07 -1.58
N VAL A 15 7.39 13.60 -0.33
CA VAL A 15 8.49 12.93 0.39
C VAL A 15 7.92 11.72 1.10
N TYR A 16 8.02 10.55 0.45
CA TYR A 16 7.46 9.28 0.92
C TYR A 16 8.35 8.68 2.00
N GLY A 17 7.84 8.60 3.23
CA GLY A 17 8.39 7.66 4.21
C GLY A 17 8.15 6.23 3.73
N ARG A 18 8.85 5.24 4.30
CA ARG A 18 8.60 3.82 3.97
C ARG A 18 7.13 3.46 4.23
N GLN A 19 6.49 4.09 5.21
CA GLN A 19 5.07 3.94 5.51
C GLN A 19 4.17 4.28 4.33
N ASP A 20 4.51 5.26 3.51
CA ASP A 20 3.67 5.68 2.38
C ASP A 20 3.69 4.65 1.23
N LEU A 21 4.68 3.76 1.21
CA LEU A 21 4.78 2.66 0.23
C LEU A 21 3.83 1.50 0.53
N LEU A 22 3.21 1.45 1.71
CA LEU A 22 2.34 0.34 2.12
C LEU A 22 1.12 0.16 1.20
N TRP A 23 0.67 1.23 0.54
CA TRP A 23 -0.45 1.21 -0.40
C TRP A 23 -0.05 0.96 -1.86
N MET A 24 1.24 0.85 -2.16
CA MET A 24 1.71 0.61 -3.52
C MET A 24 1.67 -0.88 -3.87
N ALA A 25 1.30 -1.18 -5.11
CA ALA A 25 1.26 -2.55 -5.60
C ALA A 25 2.68 -3.14 -5.74
N PRO A 26 2.83 -4.47 -5.63
CA PRO A 26 4.15 -5.11 -5.68
C PRO A 26 4.90 -4.84 -6.98
N GLU A 27 4.21 -4.72 -8.11
CA GLU A 27 4.79 -4.32 -9.39
C GLU A 27 5.42 -2.92 -9.33
N GLN A 28 4.79 -1.98 -8.61
CA GLN A 28 5.28 -0.61 -8.46
C GLN A 28 6.48 -0.55 -7.49
N LEU A 29 6.49 -1.40 -6.46
CA LEU A 29 7.60 -1.52 -5.51
C LEU A 29 8.85 -2.20 -6.11
N ARG A 30 8.69 -2.96 -7.19
CA ARG A 30 9.80 -3.60 -7.91
C ARG A 30 10.46 -2.67 -8.92
N GLU A 31 9.74 -1.67 -9.40
CA GLU A 31 10.22 -0.76 -10.42
C GLU A 31 11.25 0.24 -9.85
N GLU A 32 12.53 0.00 -10.13
CA GLU A 32 13.65 0.80 -9.62
C GLU A 32 13.72 2.21 -10.23
N SER A 33 13.01 2.43 -11.34
CA SER A 33 13.09 3.67 -12.12
C SER A 33 12.44 4.89 -11.45
N GLY A 34 11.79 4.72 -10.28
CA GLY A 34 11.06 5.79 -9.58
C GLY A 34 9.91 6.38 -10.41
N THR A 35 9.61 5.77 -11.55
CA THR A 35 8.61 6.21 -12.53
C THR A 35 7.44 5.24 -12.51
N SER A 36 6.99 4.82 -11.33
CA SER A 36 5.76 4.05 -11.20
C SER A 36 4.60 4.98 -11.62
N VAL A 37 4.24 4.92 -12.90
CA VAL A 37 3.02 5.54 -13.42
C VAL A 37 1.83 4.84 -12.72
N GLY A 38 0.84 5.62 -12.29
CA GLY A 38 -0.39 5.06 -11.74
C GLY A 38 -1.00 4.07 -12.72
N THR A 39 -1.22 2.83 -12.28
CA THR A 39 -1.86 1.79 -13.09
C THR A 39 -3.20 1.43 -12.50
N GLN A 40 -4.16 1.02 -13.34
CA GLN A 40 -5.47 0.55 -12.87
C GLN A 40 -5.34 -0.60 -11.84
N ASN A 41 -4.36 -1.49 -12.04
CA ASN A 41 -4.10 -2.58 -11.10
C ASN A 41 -3.55 -2.08 -9.76
N GLY A 42 -2.72 -1.04 -9.78
CA GLY A 42 -2.24 -0.34 -8.58
C GLY A 42 -3.37 0.37 -7.83
N ASP A 43 -4.30 0.99 -8.55
CA ASP A 43 -5.48 1.62 -7.96
C ASP A 43 -6.39 0.59 -7.28
N ILE A 44 -6.62 -0.56 -7.92
CA ILE A 44 -7.39 -1.66 -7.31
C ILE A 44 -6.68 -2.19 -6.06
N TYR A 45 -5.36 -2.34 -6.11
CA TYR A 45 -4.56 -2.82 -4.98
C TYR A 45 -4.65 -1.87 -3.78
N SER A 46 -4.38 -0.58 -4.00
CA SER A 46 -4.46 0.45 -2.95
C SER A 46 -5.87 0.58 -2.37
N ALA A 47 -6.91 0.54 -3.22
CA ALA A 47 -8.30 0.56 -2.79
C ALA A 47 -8.67 -0.66 -1.93
N ALA A 48 -8.10 -1.84 -2.19
CA ALA A 48 -8.34 -3.03 -1.38
C ALA A 48 -7.75 -2.90 0.04
N ILE A 49 -6.54 -2.33 0.16
CA ILE A 49 -5.92 -2.05 1.47
C ILE A 49 -6.74 -1.03 2.24
N ILE A 50 -7.13 0.07 1.60
CA ILE A 50 -7.98 1.11 2.22
C ILE A 50 -9.32 0.52 2.67
N GLN A 51 -9.95 -0.31 1.84
CA GLN A 51 -11.18 -1.02 2.22
C GLN A 51 -10.96 -1.90 3.46
N HIS A 52 -9.88 -2.68 3.50
CA HIS A 52 -9.54 -3.50 4.66
C HIS A 52 -9.37 -2.65 5.93
N GLU A 53 -8.61 -1.54 5.87
CA GLU A 53 -8.46 -0.62 7.00
C GLU A 53 -9.80 -0.06 7.48
N MET A 54 -10.70 0.30 6.55
CA MET A 54 -12.02 0.83 6.89
C MET A 54 -12.93 -0.19 7.56
N PHE A 55 -13.00 -1.41 7.02
CA PHE A 55 -13.88 -2.47 7.52
C PHE A 55 -13.38 -3.04 8.85
N PHE A 56 -12.07 -3.27 8.97
CA PHE A 56 -11.47 -3.91 10.14
C PHE A 56 -10.91 -2.92 11.17
N ARG A 57 -10.95 -1.62 10.88
CA ARG A 57 -10.46 -0.54 11.76
C ARG A 57 -9.03 -0.79 12.23
N THR A 58 -8.17 -1.15 11.29
CA THR A 58 -6.79 -1.56 11.53
C THR A 58 -5.80 -0.76 10.68
N VAL A 59 -4.50 -0.89 10.99
CA VAL A 59 -3.39 -0.43 10.15
C VAL A 59 -3.33 -1.19 8.81
N PRO A 60 -2.61 -0.71 7.79
CA PRO A 60 -2.38 -1.45 6.55
C PRO A 60 -1.91 -2.88 6.83
N TYR A 61 -2.45 -3.86 6.10
CA TYR A 61 -2.20 -5.29 6.26
C TYR A 61 -2.63 -5.92 7.60
N GLY A 62 -3.07 -5.15 8.60
CA GLY A 62 -3.55 -5.72 9.85
C GLY A 62 -2.49 -6.12 10.88
N TYR A 63 -1.22 -5.73 10.67
CA TYR A 63 -0.10 -6.11 11.53
C TYR A 63 0.55 -4.86 12.16
N PRO A 64 0.04 -4.36 13.31
CA PRO A 64 0.56 -3.14 13.95
C PRO A 64 1.98 -3.31 14.53
N ASP A 65 2.37 -4.54 14.86
CA ASP A 65 3.69 -4.85 15.43
C ASP A 65 4.74 -5.15 14.35
N MET A 66 4.37 -5.11 13.06
CA MET A 66 5.28 -5.36 11.94
C MET A 66 5.73 -4.03 11.33
N GLU A 67 7.04 -3.88 11.19
CA GLU A 67 7.61 -2.68 10.60
C GLU A 67 7.25 -2.56 9.11
N ALA A 68 7.07 -1.32 8.65
CA ALA A 68 6.69 -1.05 7.26
C ALA A 68 7.69 -1.67 6.27
N ASP A 69 8.98 -1.62 6.60
CA ASP A 69 10.05 -2.20 5.79
C ASP A 69 9.89 -3.71 5.60
N GLU A 70 9.53 -4.42 6.66
CA GLU A 70 9.33 -5.86 6.60
C GLU A 70 8.12 -6.21 5.73
N ILE A 71 7.04 -5.44 5.85
CA ILE A 71 5.84 -5.59 5.00
C ILE A 71 6.21 -5.32 3.54
N ILE A 72 6.93 -4.25 3.24
CA ILE A 72 7.33 -3.87 1.89
C ILE A 72 8.19 -4.95 1.25
N GLU A 73 9.19 -5.49 1.95
CA GLU A 73 10.03 -6.57 1.41
C GLU A 73 9.20 -7.84 1.13
N LYS A 74 8.25 -8.17 2.01
CA LYS A 74 7.32 -9.31 1.81
C LYS A 74 6.39 -9.10 0.61
N VAL A 75 5.84 -7.90 0.44
CA VAL A 75 4.97 -7.56 -0.69
C VAL A 75 5.79 -7.54 -1.99
N ARG A 76 7.01 -7.00 -1.95
CA ARG A 76 7.92 -6.96 -3.09
C ARG A 76 8.36 -8.36 -3.54
N ALA A 77 8.42 -9.35 -2.65
CA ALA A 77 8.78 -10.73 -3.01
C ALA A 77 7.83 -11.32 -4.08
N ASN A 78 8.36 -12.16 -4.98
CA ASN A 78 7.62 -12.71 -6.14
C ASN A 78 6.47 -13.68 -5.77
N GLU A 79 6.39 -14.12 -4.53
CA GLU A 79 5.27 -14.94 -4.05
C GLU A 79 4.06 -14.06 -3.69
N PRO A 80 2.86 -14.34 -4.22
CA PRO A 80 1.65 -13.60 -3.87
C PRO A 80 1.21 -13.99 -2.46
N LEU A 81 1.86 -13.42 -1.43
CA LEU A 81 1.46 -13.59 -0.03
C LEU A 81 0.10 -12.93 0.24
N PHE A 82 -0.21 -11.85 -0.47
CA PHE A 82 -1.39 -11.01 -0.23
C PHE A 82 -2.28 -10.82 -1.47
N ARG A 83 -1.99 -11.47 -2.61
CA ARG A 83 -2.83 -11.38 -3.82
C ARG A 83 -3.72 -12.61 -3.93
N PRO A 84 -5.05 -12.46 -3.91
CA PRO A 84 -5.96 -13.57 -4.20
C PRO A 84 -5.65 -14.15 -5.57
N LYS A 85 -5.50 -15.47 -5.65
CA LYS A 85 -5.48 -16.18 -6.94
C LYS A 85 -6.94 -16.38 -7.35
N VAL A 86 -7.38 -15.66 -8.37
CA VAL A 86 -8.62 -15.96 -9.09
C VAL A 86 -8.40 -17.12 -10.06
#